data_AF-F3LIP4-F1
#
_entry.id   AF-F3LIP4-F1
#
_cell.length_a   1.000
_cell.length_b   1.000
_cell.length_c   1.000
_cell.angle_alpha   90.00
_cell.angle_beta   90.00
_cell.angle_gamma   90.00
#
_symmetry.space_group_name_H-M   'P 1'
#
loop_
_entity.id
_entity.type
_entity.pdbx_description
1 polymer ?
#
loop_
_entity_poly.entity_id
_entity_poly.type
_entity_poly.pdbx_seq_one_letter_code
_entity_poly.pdbx_strand_id
1 'polypeptide(L)'
;MKKNIFLSMLEITKTMCDMAKSDQWELLAEQEEERQRLITELKSLVSQEGKDDQQVIIEIIKEMNRLNQQINALANEKNTEYKSSIIKLKKNKKANNYYLEK
;
A
#
# COMPACT_ATOMS: atom_id res chain seq x y z
N MET A 1 -12.08 -5.05 -22.22
CA MET A 1 -12.49 -4.15 -21.12
C MET A 1 -11.84 -4.51 -19.79
N LYS A 2 -12.03 -5.72 -19.24
CA LYS A 2 -11.42 -6.16 -17.96
C LYS A 2 -9.89 -6.04 -17.90
N LYS A 3 -9.19 -6.41 -18.98
CA LYS A 3 -7.74 -6.27 -19.11
C LYS A 3 -7.23 -4.85 -18.87
N ASN A 4 -7.96 -3.83 -19.36
CA ASN A 4 -7.58 -2.44 -19.17
C ASN A 4 -7.67 -2.04 -17.70
N ILE A 5 -8.70 -2.50 -16.98
CA ILE A 5 -8.85 -2.27 -15.54
C ILE A 5 -7.67 -2.90 -14.78
N PHE A 6 -7.30 -4.15 -15.10
CA PHE A 6 -6.14 -4.81 -14.49
C PHE A 6 -4.83 -4.07 -14.78
N LEU A 7 -4.62 -3.59 -15.99
CA LEU A 7 -3.43 -2.80 -16.35
C LEU A 7 -3.39 -1.46 -15.58
N SER A 8 -4.52 -0.76 -15.47
CA SER A 8 -4.62 0.46 -14.67
C SER A 8 -4.32 0.19 -13.19
N MET A 9 -4.86 -0.89 -12.63
CA MET A 9 -4.57 -1.30 -11.26
C MET A 9 -3.09 -1.63 -11.04
N LEU A 10 -2.44 -2.28 -12.00
CA LEU A 10 -1.01 -2.56 -11.95
C LEU A 10 -0.19 -1.26 -11.93
N GLU A 11 -0.56 -0.28 -12.76
CA GLU A 11 0.14 0.99 -12.81
C GLU A 11 0.02 1.79 -11.51
N ILE A 12 -1.18 1.79 -10.91
CA ILE A 12 -1.41 2.37 -9.58
C ILE A 12 -0.55 1.64 -8.54
N THR A 13 -0.51 0.30 -8.59
CA THR A 13 0.26 -0.50 -7.63
C THR A 13 1.77 -0.24 -7.74
N LYS A 14 2.29 -0.01 -8.96
CA LYS A 14 3.70 0.42 -9.16
C LYS A 14 3.95 1.79 -8.56
N THR A 15 3.06 2.75 -8.84
CA THR A 15 3.13 4.11 -8.27
C THR A 15 3.14 4.07 -6.74
N MET A 16 2.24 3.29 -6.14
CA MET A 16 2.20 3.09 -4.69
C MET A 16 3.50 2.49 -4.14
N CYS A 17 4.13 1.55 -4.86
CA CYS A 17 5.41 0.97 -4.46
C CYS A 17 6.52 2.03 -4.44
N ASP A 18 6.55 2.92 -5.43
CA ASP A 18 7.54 4.01 -5.49
C ASP A 18 7.28 5.09 -4.44
N MET A 19 6.01 5.37 -4.12
CA MET A 19 5.62 6.23 -2.99
C MET A 19 6.07 5.64 -1.65
N ALA A 20 5.89 4.33 -1.44
CA ALA A 20 6.36 3.63 -0.24
C ALA A 20 7.88 3.73 -0.07
N LYS A 21 8.65 3.54 -1.16
CA LYS A 21 10.12 3.70 -1.14
C LYS A 21 10.55 5.14 -0.84
N SER A 22 9.73 6.10 -1.21
CA SER A 22 9.99 7.54 -1.03
C SER A 22 9.39 8.11 0.26
N ASP A 23 8.89 7.26 1.16
CA ASP A 23 8.25 7.63 2.45
C ASP A 23 6.98 8.51 2.30
N GLN A 24 6.34 8.48 1.13
CA GLN A 24 5.14 9.27 0.80
C GLN A 24 3.85 8.52 1.15
N TRP A 25 3.65 8.19 2.42
CA TRP A 25 2.54 7.33 2.88
C TRP A 25 1.15 7.94 2.73
N GLU A 26 1.03 9.26 2.83
CA GLU A 26 -0.25 9.97 2.64
C GLU A 26 -0.71 9.86 1.17
N LEU A 27 0.19 10.15 0.22
CA LEU A 27 -0.08 10.00 -1.21
C LEU A 27 -0.36 8.54 -1.60
N LEU A 28 0.31 7.58 -0.94
CA LEU A 28 0.04 6.16 -1.13
C LEU A 28 -1.40 5.82 -0.74
N ALA A 29 -1.91 6.37 0.36
CA ALA A 29 -3.28 6.15 0.81
C ALA A 29 -4.31 6.69 -0.20
N GLU A 30 -4.06 7.88 -0.78
CA GLU A 30 -4.91 8.45 -1.83
C GLU A 30 -4.94 7.56 -3.09
N GLN A 31 -3.80 7.01 -3.49
CA GLN A 31 -3.72 6.08 -4.63
C GLN A 31 -4.43 4.75 -4.36
N GLU A 32 -4.43 4.28 -3.11
CA GLU A 32 -5.19 3.08 -2.73
C GLU A 32 -6.70 3.29 -2.91
N GLU A 33 -7.21 4.49 -2.63
CA GLU A 33 -8.62 4.80 -2.85
C GLU A 33 -9.01 4.68 -4.34
N GLU A 34 -8.15 5.16 -5.24
CA GLU A 34 -8.33 5.00 -6.69
C GLU A 34 -8.29 3.52 -7.10
N ARG A 35 -7.32 2.75 -6.59
CA ARG A 35 -7.26 1.31 -6.83
C ARG A 35 -8.53 0.59 -6.36
N GLN A 36 -9.10 1.01 -5.23
CA GLN A 36 -10.32 0.43 -4.66
C GLN A 36 -11.57 0.76 -5.48
N ARG A 37 -11.62 1.94 -6.13
CA ARG A 37 -12.66 2.28 -7.11
C ARG A 37 -12.64 1.30 -8.28
N LEU A 38 -11.45 1.04 -8.86
CA LEU A 38 -11.29 0.08 -9.95
C LEU A 38 -11.65 -1.36 -9.55
N ILE A 39 -11.36 -1.78 -8.31
CA ILE A 39 -11.78 -3.09 -7.79
C ILE A 39 -13.31 -3.20 -7.75
N THR A 40 -13.98 -2.13 -7.33
CA THR A 40 -15.44 -2.08 -7.25
C THR A 40 -16.06 -2.14 -8.65
N GLU A 41 -15.49 -1.42 -9.61
CA GLU A 41 -15.86 -1.50 -11.03
C GLU A 41 -15.63 -2.91 -11.60
N LEU A 42 -14.49 -3.54 -11.28
CA LEU A 42 -14.22 -4.90 -11.72
C LEU A 42 -15.29 -5.87 -11.22
N LYS A 43 -15.66 -5.79 -9.93
CA LYS A 43 -16.68 -6.66 -9.30
C LYS A 43 -18.05 -6.54 -9.99
N SER A 44 -18.43 -5.35 -10.45
CA SER A 44 -19.71 -5.17 -11.16
C SER A 44 -19.70 -5.74 -12.58
N LEU A 45 -18.52 -5.96 -13.17
CA LEU A 45 -18.32 -6.49 -14.53
C LEU A 45 -18.17 -8.02 -14.61
N VAL A 46 -18.12 -8.72 -13.47
CA VAL A 46 -17.97 -10.20 -13.42
C VAL A 46 -19.33 -10.87 -13.66
N SER A 47 -19.81 -10.84 -14.92
CA SER A 47 -20.95 -11.66 -15.38
C SER A 47 -20.77 -12.26 -16.80
N GLN A 48 -19.63 -12.08 -17.46
CA GLN A 48 -19.38 -12.67 -18.78
C GLN A 48 -17.93 -13.19 -18.87
N GLU A 49 -17.82 -14.49 -19.13
CA GLU A 49 -16.56 -15.21 -19.35
C GLU A 49 -16.22 -15.23 -20.84
N GLY A 50 -15.04 -14.73 -21.18
CA GLY A 50 -14.37 -14.94 -22.47
C GLY A 50 -12.97 -15.47 -22.18
N LYS A 51 -12.58 -16.57 -22.83
CA LYS A 51 -11.37 -17.34 -22.50
C LYS A 51 -10.04 -16.71 -22.97
N ASP A 52 -10.08 -15.65 -23.76
CA ASP A 52 -8.91 -15.23 -24.56
C ASP A 52 -7.90 -14.29 -23.87
N ASP A 53 -8.08 -13.90 -22.61
CA ASP A 53 -7.13 -12.99 -21.91
C ASP A 53 -6.71 -13.47 -20.50
N GLN A 54 -7.07 -14.71 -20.12
CA GLN A 54 -6.92 -15.19 -18.75
C GLN A 54 -5.45 -15.28 -18.30
N GLN A 55 -4.55 -15.74 -19.17
CA GLN A 55 -3.13 -15.85 -18.82
C GLN A 55 -2.48 -14.48 -18.56
N VAL A 56 -2.80 -13.47 -19.37
CA VAL A 56 -2.26 -12.12 -19.20
C VAL A 56 -2.77 -11.49 -17.90
N ILE A 57 -4.04 -11.68 -17.58
CA ILE A 57 -4.63 -11.21 -16.32
C ILE A 57 -3.96 -11.89 -15.13
N ILE A 58 -3.67 -13.20 -15.21
CA ILE A 58 -2.96 -13.93 -14.16
C ILE A 58 -1.57 -13.32 -13.91
N GLU A 59 -0.80 -13.04 -14.97
CA GLU A 59 0.53 -12.42 -14.82
C GLU A 59 0.45 -11.03 -14.21
N ILE A 60 -0.55 -10.22 -14.58
CA ILE A 60 -0.79 -8.91 -13.98
C ILE A 60 -1.08 -9.04 -12.47
N ILE A 61 -1.94 -9.99 -12.08
CA ILE A 61 -2.28 -10.23 -10.67
C ILE A 61 -1.06 -10.68 -9.86
N LYS A 62 -0.22 -11.57 -10.42
CA LYS A 62 1.03 -12.00 -9.77
C LYS A 62 1.95 -10.82 -9.51
N GLU A 63 2.13 -9.95 -10.50
CA GLU A 63 3.00 -8.78 -10.36
C GLU A 63 2.46 -7.79 -9.32
N MET A 64 1.15 -7.53 -9.32
CA MET A 64 0.53 -6.71 -8.27
C MET A 64 0.72 -7.30 -6.87
N ASN A 65 0.58 -8.62 -6.72
CA ASN A 65 0.81 -9.29 -5.43
C ASN A 65 2.26 -9.15 -4.96
N ARG A 66 3.23 -9.27 -5.88
CA ARG A 66 4.65 -9.05 -5.58
C ARG A 66 4.90 -7.63 -5.10
N LEU A 67 4.31 -6.62 -5.74
CA LEU A 67 4.43 -5.22 -5.34
C LEU A 67 3.75 -4.96 -3.98
N ASN A 68 2.58 -5.54 -3.73
CA ASN A 68 1.90 -5.42 -2.44
C ASN A 68 2.72 -6.03 -1.29
N GLN A 69 3.41 -7.15 -1.52
CA GLN A 69 4.33 -7.72 -0.54
C GLN A 69 5.48 -6.75 -0.21
N GLN A 70 6.02 -6.04 -1.20
CA GLN A 70 7.06 -5.03 -0.98
C GLN A 70 6.53 -3.82 -0.20
N ILE A 71 5.36 -3.31 -0.55
CA ILE A 71 4.71 -2.21 0.17
C ILE A 71 4.50 -2.60 1.64
N ASN A 72 4.01 -3.81 1.91
CA ASN A 72 3.80 -4.30 3.26
C ASN A 72 5.10 -4.46 4.06
N ALA A 73 6.19 -4.88 3.41
CA ALA A 73 7.50 -4.95 4.05
C ALA A 73 7.98 -3.55 4.49
N LEU A 74 7.91 -2.57 3.57
CA LEU A 74 8.28 -1.17 3.85
C LEU A 74 7.40 -0.57 4.96
N ALA A 75 6.10 -0.84 4.94
CA ALA A 75 5.18 -0.37 5.98
C ALA A 75 5.51 -0.97 7.36
N ASN A 76 5.92 -2.23 7.41
CA ASN A 76 6.35 -2.88 8.66
C ASN A 76 7.65 -2.29 9.22
N GLU A 77 8.61 -1.99 8.34
CA GLU A 77 9.85 -1.29 8.73
C GLU A 77 9.53 0.08 9.32
N LYS A 78 8.70 0.88 8.65
CA LYS A 78 8.29 2.21 9.13
C LYS A 78 7.49 2.16 10.42
N ASN A 79 6.57 1.19 10.57
CA ASN A 79 5.86 0.97 11.83
C ASN A 79 6.80 0.64 12.99
N THR A 80 7.89 -0.09 12.73
CA THR A 80 8.91 -0.41 13.73
C THR A 80 9.70 0.83 14.13
N GLU A 81 10.02 1.68 13.16
CA GLU A 81 10.64 3.00 13.38
C GLU A 81 9.75 3.89 14.25
N TYR A 82 8.47 4.05 13.90
CA TYR A 82 7.52 4.86 14.67
C TYR A 82 7.34 4.37 16.10
N LYS A 83 7.21 3.05 16.31
CA LYS A 83 7.14 2.46 17.66
C LYS A 83 8.38 2.82 18.48
N SER A 84 9.56 2.70 17.88
CA SER A 84 10.83 3.03 18.54
C SER A 84 10.91 4.52 18.90
N SER A 85 10.49 5.40 18.00
CA SER A 85 10.43 6.85 18.22
C SER A 85 9.44 7.23 19.32
N ILE A 86 8.25 6.62 19.36
CA ILE A 86 7.26 6.83 20.44
C ILE A 86 7.82 6.40 21.80
N ILE A 87 8.51 5.26 21.87
CA ILE A 87 9.13 4.80 23.13
C ILE A 87 10.20 5.79 23.60
N LYS A 88 11.05 6.29 22.69
CA LYS A 88 12.06 7.32 23.02
C LYS A 88 11.41 8.59 23.54
N LEU A 89 10.36 9.08 22.88
CA LEU A 89 9.62 10.27 23.33
C LEU A 89 9.01 10.09 24.72
N LYS A 90 8.39 8.92 25.00
CA LYS A 90 7.85 8.61 26.33
C LYS A 90 8.93 8.57 27.41
N LYS A 91 10.09 7.99 27.12
CA LYS A 91 11.25 7.98 28.05
C LYS A 91 11.77 9.38 28.33
N ASN A 92 11.91 10.21 27.29
CA ASN A 92 12.37 11.59 27.42
C ASN A 92 11.38 12.45 28.21
N LYS A 93 10.07 12.27 28.00
CA LYS A 93 9.03 12.94 28.79
C LYS A 93 9.09 12.54 30.26
N LYS A 94 9.28 11.25 30.56
CA LYS A 94 9.44 10.77 31.94
C LYS A 94 10.70 11.34 32.61
N ALA A 95 11.82 11.42 31.88
CA ALA A 95 13.04 12.02 32.38
C ALA A 95 12.85 13.52 32.69
N ASN A 96 12.26 14.29 31.77
CA ASN A 96 12.00 15.71 31.99
C ASN A 96 11.10 15.97 33.22
N ASN A 97 10.04 15.19 33.42
CA ASN A 97 9.20 15.34 34.61
C ASN A 97 9.98 15.07 35.91
N TYR A 98 10.87 14.06 35.93
CA TYR A 98 11.67 13.74 37.12
C TYR A 98 12.69 14.83 37.48
N TYR A 99 13.21 15.56 36.49
CA TYR A 99 14.18 16.65 36.70
C TYR A 99 13.54 18.03 36.90
N LEU A 100 12.29 18.24 36.50
CA LEU A 100 11.53 19.49 36.72
C LEU A 100 10.75 19.52 38.05
N GLU A 101 10.55 18.37 38.71
CA GLU A 101 9.92 18.25 40.04
C GLU A 101 10.94 18.30 41.21
N LYS A 102 12.22 18.58 40.92
CA LYS A 102 13.27 18.85 41.92
C LYS A 102 13.66 20.32 41.91
#